data_AF-A0A2M7P3S8-F1
#
_entry.id   AF-A0A2M7P3S8-F1
#
_cell.length_a   1.000
_cell.length_b   1.000
_cell.length_c   1.000
_cell.angle_alpha   90.00
_cell.angle_beta   90.00
_cell.angle_gamma   90.00
#
_symmetry.space_group_name_H-M   'P 1'
#
loop_
_entity.id
_entity.type
_entity.pdbx_description
1 polymer ?
#
loop_
_entity_poly.entity_id
_entity_poly.type
_entity_poly.pdbx_seq_one_letter_code
_entity_poly.pdbx_strand_id
1 'polypeptide(L)'
;MKTRNGFTLLELMIVCAIIALLSAISIVRFVQLIDIARESVTKANLCSFRAAIASYYCDTKGLYPVYLDSATRTNSNEILPVFIPRYMQKIPQASLRRNVPHNHSNAIATITTGEEEIATTTIADVGGWIYSPSSGDIRINCTCKDVAGLNKIDGTRYYNYGHEE
;
A
#
# COMPACT_ATOMS: atom_id res chain seq x y z
N MET A 1 11.13 63.37 6.40
CA MET A 1 12.05 62.27 6.80
C MET A 1 11.23 61.10 7.28
N LYS A 2 11.32 59.93 6.64
CA LYS A 2 10.61 58.71 7.07
C LYS A 2 11.46 58.04 8.14
N THR A 3 10.98 57.96 9.38
CA THR A 3 11.62 57.19 10.45
C THR A 3 11.49 55.70 10.12
N ARG A 4 12.61 55.03 9.88
CA ARG A 4 12.66 53.57 9.78
C ARG A 4 12.78 53.02 11.20
N ASN A 5 11.71 52.42 11.69
CA ASN A 5 11.75 51.65 12.93
C ASN A 5 12.44 50.31 12.63
N GLY A 6 13.53 50.02 13.34
CA GLY A 6 14.23 48.74 13.27
C GLY A 6 13.64 47.71 14.24
N PHE A 7 13.73 46.42 13.89
CA PHE A 7 13.37 45.33 14.80
C PHE A 7 14.31 45.29 16.00
N THR A 8 13.76 45.03 17.19
CA THR A 8 14.58 44.81 18.38
C THR A 8 15.18 43.40 18.38
N LEU A 9 16.40 43.24 18.87
CA LEU A 9 17.01 41.90 19.04
C LEU A 9 16.15 41.01 19.95
N LEU A 10 15.50 41.62 20.93
CA LEU A 10 14.63 40.94 21.89
C LEU A 10 13.35 40.37 21.22
N GLU A 11 12.74 41.10 20.27
CA GLU A 11 11.62 40.56 19.49
C GLU A 11 12.03 39.32 18.69
N LEU A 12 13.19 39.37 18.01
CA LEU A 12 13.66 38.22 17.24
C LEU A 12 13.93 37.01 18.16
N MET A 13 14.49 37.24 19.36
CA MET A 13 14.76 36.17 20.32
C MET A 13 13.49 35.49 20.83
N ILE A 14 12.45 36.25 21.17
CA ILE A 14 11.18 35.69 21.63
C ILE A 14 10.50 34.91 20.51
N VAL A 15 10.53 35.43 19.28
CA VAL A 15 9.96 34.73 18.12
C VAL A 15 10.67 33.40 17.88
N CYS A 16 12.01 33.37 17.90
CA CYS A 16 12.78 32.14 17.79
C CYS A 16 12.49 31.15 18.92
N ALA A 17 12.32 31.65 20.16
CA ALA A 17 11.97 30.81 21.30
C ALA A 17 10.59 30.14 21.14
N ILE A 18 9.58 30.90 20.66
CA ILE A 18 8.24 30.35 20.41
C ILE A 18 8.26 29.33 19.27
N ILE A 19 8.96 29.62 18.17
CA ILE A 19 9.07 28.69 17.02
C ILE A 19 9.78 27.40 17.45
N ALA A 20 10.84 27.49 18.25
CA ALA A 20 11.55 26.31 18.76
C ALA A 20 10.64 25.41 19.62
N LEU A 21 9.83 26.01 20.50
CA LEU A 21 8.87 25.28 21.33
C LEU A 21 7.79 24.59 20.50
N LEU A 22 7.19 25.30 19.54
CA LEU A 22 6.15 24.74 18.66
C LEU A 22 6.72 23.63 17.76
N SER A 23 7.95 23.80 17.26
CA SER A 23 8.62 22.81 16.41
C SER A 23 8.89 21.52 17.17
N ALA A 24 9.32 21.60 18.44
CA ALA A 24 9.62 20.42 19.25
C ALA A 24 8.39 19.48 19.40
N ILE A 25 7.20 20.05 19.64
CA ILE A 25 5.96 19.27 19.79
C ILE A 25 5.47 18.73 18.43
N SER A 26 5.66 19.50 17.37
CA SER A 26 5.15 19.17 16.03
C SER A 26 5.83 17.95 15.40
N ILE A 27 7.12 17.72 15.66
CA ILE A 27 7.90 16.64 15.04
C ILE A 27 7.31 15.24 15.34
N VAL A 28 6.93 14.98 16.59
CA VAL A 28 6.43 13.64 17.00
C VAL A 28 5.12 13.30 16.29
N ARG A 29 4.23 14.28 16.09
CA ARG A 29 2.97 14.08 15.38
C ARG A 29 3.18 13.89 13.88
N PHE A 30 4.09 14.65 13.28
CA PHE A 30 4.40 14.55 11.86
C PHE A 30 4.89 13.14 11.47
N VAL A 31 5.73 12.54 12.31
CA VAL A 31 6.24 11.17 12.15
C VAL A 31 5.09 10.17 12.03
N GLN A 32 4.08 10.21 12.89
CA GLN A 32 2.93 9.30 12.82
C GLN A 32 2.08 9.52 11.55
N LEU A 33 1.89 10.78 11.16
CA LEU A 33 1.12 11.15 9.96
C LEU A 33 1.74 10.60 8.67
N ILE A 34 3.08 10.55 8.58
CA ILE A 34 3.76 9.94 7.42
C ILE A 34 3.39 8.47 7.29
N ASP A 35 3.39 7.72 8.40
CA ASP A 35 3.09 6.30 8.36
C ASP A 35 1.62 6.06 7.97
N ILE A 36 0.68 6.85 8.49
CA ILE A 36 -0.74 6.82 8.08
C ILE A 36 -0.90 7.14 6.59
N ALA A 37 -0.18 8.15 6.07
CA ALA A 37 -0.23 8.51 4.67
C ALA A 37 0.27 7.39 3.76
N ARG A 38 1.34 6.69 4.15
CA ARG A 38 1.86 5.52 3.42
C ARG A 38 0.83 4.40 3.36
N GLU A 39 0.16 4.10 4.48
CA GLU A 39 -0.89 3.09 4.52
C GLU A 39 -2.10 3.47 3.66
N SER A 40 -2.49 4.74 3.68
CA SER A 40 -3.58 5.27 2.85
C SER A 40 -3.27 5.09 1.36
N VAL A 41 -2.04 5.40 0.94
CA VAL A 41 -1.57 5.17 -0.44
C VAL A 41 -1.62 3.68 -0.79
N THR A 42 -1.17 2.81 0.11
CA THR A 42 -1.22 1.36 -0.12
C THR A 42 -2.65 0.82 -0.23
N LYS A 43 -3.58 1.31 0.59
CA LYS A 43 -5.01 0.95 0.48
C LYS A 43 -5.60 1.43 -0.85
N ALA A 44 -5.27 2.64 -1.29
CA ALA A 44 -5.70 3.16 -2.59
C ALA A 44 -5.12 2.34 -3.77
N ASN A 45 -3.84 1.97 -3.67
CA ASN A 45 -3.17 1.11 -4.64
C ASN A 45 -3.81 -0.29 -4.69
N LEU A 46 -4.15 -0.87 -3.54
CA LEU A 46 -4.85 -2.16 -3.45
C LEU A 46 -6.23 -2.11 -4.12
N CYS A 47 -7.01 -1.06 -3.85
CA CYS A 47 -8.30 -0.84 -4.49
C CYS A 47 -8.17 -0.71 -6.02
N SER A 48 -7.17 0.05 -6.49
CA SER A 48 -6.88 0.21 -7.91
C SER A 48 -6.49 -1.13 -8.56
N PHE A 49 -5.73 -1.97 -7.85
CA PHE A 49 -5.35 -3.30 -8.32
C PHE A 49 -6.58 -4.22 -8.42
N ARG A 50 -7.42 -4.27 -7.38
CA ARG A 50 -8.67 -5.04 -7.40
C ARG A 50 -9.60 -4.61 -8.53
N ALA A 51 -9.72 -3.31 -8.79
CA ALA A 51 -10.52 -2.79 -9.90
C ALA A 51 -9.97 -3.23 -11.27
N ALA A 52 -8.65 -3.24 -11.44
CA ALA A 52 -8.02 -3.73 -12.66
C ALA A 52 -8.25 -5.24 -12.86
N ILE A 53 -8.12 -6.05 -11.80
CA ILE A 53 -8.41 -7.50 -11.85
C ILE A 53 -9.88 -7.75 -12.17
N ALA A 54 -10.81 -7.01 -11.55
CA ALA A 54 -12.24 -7.11 -11.84
C ALA A 54 -12.55 -6.76 -13.30
N SER A 55 -11.91 -5.71 -13.85
CA SER A 55 -12.05 -5.34 -15.26
C SER A 55 -11.56 -6.44 -16.20
N TYR A 56 -10.42 -7.08 -15.87
CA TYR A 56 -9.93 -8.24 -16.60
C TYR A 56 -10.92 -9.40 -16.56
N TYR A 57 -11.48 -9.69 -15.38
CA TYR A 57 -12.46 -10.76 -15.20
C TYR A 57 -13.70 -10.56 -16.08
N CYS A 58 -14.21 -9.33 -16.16
CA CYS A 58 -15.32 -8.97 -17.04
C CYS A 58 -15.00 -9.19 -18.53
N ASP A 59 -13.82 -8.76 -18.99
CA ASP A 59 -13.40 -8.89 -20.39
C ASP A 59 -13.12 -10.36 -20.78
N THR A 60 -12.71 -11.19 -19.82
CA THR A 60 -12.12 -12.53 -20.06
C THR A 60 -13.13 -13.65 -19.74
N LYS A 61 -14.43 -13.37 -19.89
CA LYS A 61 -15.52 -14.34 -19.65
C LYS A 61 -15.44 -15.02 -18.27
N GLY A 62 -15.02 -14.28 -17.24
CA GLY A 62 -14.95 -14.78 -15.87
C GLY A 62 -13.67 -15.56 -15.54
N LEU A 63 -12.58 -15.32 -16.26
CA LEU A 63 -11.25 -15.84 -15.94
C LEU A 63 -10.39 -14.75 -15.30
N TYR A 64 -9.64 -15.10 -14.26
CA TYR A 64 -8.64 -14.23 -13.65
C TYR A 64 -7.28 -14.34 -14.38
N PRO A 65 -6.43 -13.32 -14.32
CA PRO A 65 -5.12 -13.38 -14.97
C PRO A 65 -4.22 -14.40 -14.25
N VAL A 66 -3.72 -15.39 -14.98
CA VAL A 66 -2.75 -16.38 -14.46
C VAL A 66 -1.36 -15.78 -14.38
N TYR A 67 -1.00 -15.01 -15.41
CA TYR A 67 0.23 -14.23 -15.49
C TYR A 67 -0.13 -12.76 -15.64
N LEU A 68 0.60 -11.89 -14.95
CA LEU A 68 0.32 -10.45 -14.94
C LEU A 68 1.03 -9.70 -16.07
N ASP A 69 2.16 -10.23 -16.54
CA ASP A 69 3.03 -9.62 -17.55
C ASP A 69 3.00 -10.35 -18.91
N SER A 70 2.32 -11.50 -18.97
CA SER A 70 2.36 -12.41 -20.10
C SER A 70 0.95 -12.83 -20.53
N ALA A 71 0.76 -13.05 -21.82
CA ALA A 71 -0.51 -13.56 -22.34
C ALA A 71 -0.72 -15.01 -21.87
N THR A 72 -1.95 -15.33 -21.47
CA THR A 72 -2.34 -16.69 -21.11
C THR A 72 -3.12 -17.30 -22.26
N ARG A 73 -2.82 -18.56 -22.62
CA ARG A 73 -3.58 -19.30 -23.63
C ARG A 73 -4.50 -20.29 -22.94
N THR A 74 -5.78 -20.27 -23.27
CA THR A 74 -6.75 -21.24 -22.76
C THR A 74 -6.61 -22.59 -23.49
N ASN A 75 -7.20 -23.62 -22.91
CA ASN A 75 -7.27 -24.96 -23.52
C ASN A 75 -8.01 -24.96 -24.88
N SER A 76 -8.80 -23.93 -25.17
CA SER A 76 -9.49 -23.73 -26.45
C SER A 76 -8.68 -22.94 -27.49
N ASN A 77 -7.38 -22.73 -27.25
CA ASN A 77 -6.48 -21.89 -28.07
C ASN A 77 -6.87 -20.40 -28.14
N GLU A 78 -7.76 -19.91 -27.27
CA GLU A 78 -8.02 -18.47 -27.16
C GLU A 78 -6.84 -17.80 -26.42
N ILE A 79 -6.33 -16.71 -27.00
CA ILE A 79 -5.29 -15.88 -26.38
C ILE A 79 -6.00 -14.82 -25.53
N LEU A 80 -5.84 -14.91 -24.22
CA LEU A 80 -6.36 -13.91 -23.30
C LEU A 80 -5.48 -12.66 -23.34
N PRO A 81 -6.05 -11.46 -23.13
CA PRO A 81 -5.29 -10.23 -23.13
C PRO A 81 -4.21 -10.24 -22.05
N VAL A 82 -3.08 -9.56 -22.28
CA VAL A 82 -2.07 -9.38 -21.23
C VAL A 82 -2.61 -8.39 -20.19
N PHE A 83 -2.49 -8.70 -18.90
CA PHE A 83 -2.99 -7.84 -17.83
C PHE A 83 -2.26 -6.48 -17.79
N ILE A 84 -0.93 -6.50 -17.75
CA ILE A 84 -0.07 -5.32 -17.90
C ILE A 84 0.47 -5.31 -19.35
N PRO A 85 0.30 -4.23 -20.13
CA PRO A 85 -0.07 -2.88 -19.71
C PRO A 85 -1.56 -2.52 -19.84
N ARG A 86 -2.42 -3.44 -20.30
CA ARG A 86 -3.79 -3.10 -20.76
C ARG A 86 -4.71 -2.59 -19.65
N TYR A 87 -4.74 -3.26 -18.51
CA TYR A 87 -5.61 -2.92 -17.38
C TYR A 87 -4.87 -2.15 -16.29
N MET A 88 -3.53 -2.22 -16.30
CA MET A 88 -2.66 -1.51 -15.37
C MET A 88 -1.30 -1.29 -16.03
N GLN A 89 -0.76 -0.07 -15.95
CA GLN A 89 0.52 0.28 -16.60
C GLN A 89 1.74 -0.33 -15.90
N LYS A 90 1.71 -0.40 -14.57
CA LYS A 90 2.78 -0.98 -13.74
C LYS A 90 2.22 -1.43 -12.40
N ILE A 91 2.86 -2.42 -11.79
CA ILE A 91 2.52 -2.85 -10.43
C ILE A 91 2.78 -1.69 -9.46
N PRO A 92 1.78 -1.22 -8.69
CA PRO A 92 1.96 -0.16 -7.73
C PRO A 92 2.85 -0.63 -6.57
N GLN A 93 3.51 0.32 -5.91
CA GLN A 93 4.31 0.02 -4.73
C GLN A 93 3.40 -0.10 -3.50
N ALA A 94 3.59 -1.16 -2.70
CA ALA A 94 3.05 -1.25 -1.36
C ALA A 94 3.98 -0.49 -0.41
N SER A 95 3.50 0.64 0.11
CA SER A 95 4.18 1.48 1.11
C SER A 95 3.62 1.20 2.50
N LEU A 96 4.34 0.42 3.29
CA LEU A 96 4.00 0.13 4.68
C LEU A 96 4.64 1.16 5.61
N ARG A 97 4.29 1.11 6.90
CA ARG A 97 4.90 1.97 7.91
C ARG A 97 6.43 1.81 7.96
N ARG A 98 7.11 2.80 8.55
CA ARG A 98 8.55 2.68 8.82
C ARG A 98 8.86 1.53 9.77
N ASN A 99 10.08 1.00 9.63
CA ASN A 99 10.60 -0.09 10.47
C ASN A 99 9.85 -1.43 10.36
N VAL A 100 9.18 -1.66 9.23
CA VAL A 100 8.63 -2.97 8.85
C VAL A 100 9.52 -3.55 7.74
N PRO A 101 9.81 -4.86 7.75
CA PRO A 101 10.53 -5.51 6.65
C PRO A 101 9.84 -5.25 5.31
N HIS A 102 10.64 -5.03 4.26
CA HIS A 102 10.13 -4.83 2.89
C HIS A 102 9.01 -3.79 2.77
N ASN A 103 9.08 -2.72 3.56
CA ASN A 103 8.03 -1.70 3.66
C ASN A 103 7.84 -0.83 2.40
N HIS A 104 8.69 -0.97 1.38
CA HIS A 104 8.48 -0.38 0.06
C HIS A 104 8.85 -1.43 -0.96
N SER A 105 7.84 -2.08 -1.53
CA SER A 105 8.03 -3.14 -2.51
C SER A 105 6.85 -3.18 -3.48
N ASN A 106 7.15 -3.43 -4.75
CA ASN A 106 6.19 -3.78 -5.80
C ASN A 106 6.34 -5.24 -6.25
N ALA A 107 7.03 -6.07 -5.47
CA ALA A 107 7.09 -7.50 -5.75
C ALA A 107 5.68 -8.09 -5.72
N ILE A 108 5.44 -9.11 -6.53
CA ILE A 108 4.20 -9.87 -6.52
C ILE A 108 4.53 -11.35 -6.37
N ALA A 109 4.04 -11.94 -5.28
CA ALA A 109 4.05 -13.38 -5.09
C ALA A 109 2.74 -13.94 -5.67
N THR A 110 2.83 -14.92 -6.56
CA THR A 110 1.65 -15.62 -7.08
C THR A 110 1.53 -16.95 -6.35
N ILE A 111 0.39 -17.19 -5.73
CA ILE A 111 0.11 -18.48 -5.10
C ILE A 111 -0.49 -19.39 -6.17
N THR A 112 0.04 -20.60 -6.31
CA THR A 112 -0.44 -21.59 -7.29
C THR A 112 -1.16 -22.75 -6.61
N THR A 113 -1.49 -22.62 -5.31
CA THR A 113 -2.28 -23.63 -4.61
C THR A 113 -3.72 -23.56 -5.11
N GLY A 114 -4.37 -24.70 -5.30
CA GLY A 114 -5.79 -24.80 -5.71
C GLY A 114 -6.78 -24.36 -4.64
N GLU A 115 -6.35 -23.45 -3.76
CA GLU A 115 -7.18 -22.88 -2.69
C GLU A 115 -8.01 -21.71 -3.27
N GLU A 116 -9.26 -21.60 -2.84
CA GLU A 116 -10.18 -20.54 -3.28
C GLU A 116 -9.87 -19.18 -2.63
N GLU A 117 -9.04 -19.12 -1.59
CA GLU A 117 -8.67 -17.88 -0.90
C GLU A 117 -7.23 -17.93 -0.41
N ILE A 118 -6.57 -16.77 -0.30
CA ILE A 118 -5.20 -16.69 0.20
C ILE A 118 -5.18 -17.00 1.71
N ALA A 119 -4.75 -18.20 2.07
CA ALA A 119 -4.57 -18.59 3.47
C ALA A 119 -3.49 -17.75 4.16
N THR A 120 -3.73 -17.31 5.40
CA THR A 120 -2.78 -16.48 6.18
C THR A 120 -1.38 -17.10 6.29
N THR A 121 -1.29 -18.44 6.29
CA THR A 121 -0.02 -19.20 6.38
C THR A 121 0.85 -19.09 5.13
N THR A 122 0.31 -18.64 4.00
CA THR A 122 1.05 -18.46 2.74
C THR A 122 1.75 -17.11 2.63
N ILE A 123 1.48 -16.20 3.58
CA ILE A 123 2.05 -14.86 3.60
C ILE A 123 3.48 -14.95 4.13
N ALA A 124 4.43 -14.63 3.25
CA ALA A 124 5.85 -14.89 3.46
C ALA A 124 6.67 -13.65 3.86
N ASP A 125 6.01 -12.51 4.11
CA ASP A 125 6.64 -11.25 4.51
C ASP A 125 7.70 -10.71 3.53
N VAL A 126 7.65 -11.14 2.25
CA VAL A 126 8.56 -10.69 1.17
C VAL A 126 8.26 -9.24 0.74
N GLY A 127 7.15 -8.68 1.22
CA GLY A 127 6.66 -7.35 0.88
C GLY A 127 6.00 -7.29 -0.48
N GLY A 128 5.35 -6.15 -0.76
CA GLY A 128 4.56 -5.97 -1.97
C GLY A 128 3.22 -6.67 -1.85
N TRP A 129 2.88 -7.45 -2.87
CA TRP A 129 1.56 -8.04 -3.05
C TRP A 129 1.64 -9.57 -3.10
N ILE A 130 0.56 -10.21 -2.68
CA ILE A 130 0.33 -11.63 -2.87
C ILE A 130 -1.00 -11.79 -3.59
N TYR A 131 -1.02 -12.61 -4.64
CA TYR A 131 -2.13 -12.74 -5.56
C TYR A 131 -2.46 -14.21 -5.82
N SER A 132 -3.75 -14.53 -5.87
CA SER A 132 -4.26 -15.85 -6.20
C SER A 132 -4.97 -15.84 -7.57
N PRO A 133 -4.45 -16.54 -8.59
CA PRO A 133 -5.12 -16.65 -9.88
C PRO A 133 -6.40 -17.49 -9.88
N SER A 134 -6.60 -18.35 -8.88
CA SER A 134 -7.81 -19.18 -8.78
C SER A 134 -9.03 -18.34 -8.43
N SER A 135 -8.86 -17.35 -7.54
CA SER A 135 -9.96 -16.58 -6.98
C SER A 135 -9.93 -15.10 -7.29
N GLY A 136 -8.82 -14.59 -7.84
CA GLY A 136 -8.63 -13.16 -8.06
C GLY A 136 -8.32 -12.38 -6.79
N ASP A 137 -8.16 -13.05 -5.65
CA ASP A 137 -7.82 -12.43 -4.38
C ASP A 137 -6.42 -11.80 -4.45
N ILE A 138 -6.30 -10.60 -3.91
CA ILE A 138 -5.05 -9.87 -3.80
C ILE A 138 -4.95 -9.22 -2.42
N ARG A 139 -3.81 -9.43 -1.78
CA ARG A 139 -3.49 -8.93 -0.44
C ARG A 139 -2.09 -8.35 -0.40
N ILE A 140 -1.80 -7.65 0.68
CA ILE A 140 -0.44 -7.21 0.99
C ILE A 140 0.33 -8.41 1.52
N ASN A 141 1.52 -8.67 0.97
CA ASN A 141 2.38 -9.78 1.41
C ASN A 141 3.16 -9.41 2.69
N CYS A 142 2.43 -9.13 3.77
CA CYS A 142 3.01 -8.79 5.05
C CYS A 142 2.09 -9.13 6.23
N THR A 143 2.63 -9.88 7.21
CA THR A 143 1.99 -10.25 8.48
C THR A 143 2.05 -9.15 9.53
N CYS A 144 2.80 -8.08 9.27
CA CYS A 144 2.94 -6.96 10.20
C CYS A 144 1.59 -6.26 10.45
N LYS A 145 1.46 -5.72 11.67
CA LYS A 145 0.32 -4.89 12.07
C LYS A 145 0.35 -3.53 11.37
N ASP A 146 -0.81 -2.94 11.17
CA ASP A 146 -0.94 -1.55 10.72
C ASP A 146 -0.65 -0.55 11.86
N VAL A 147 -0.65 0.75 11.54
CA VAL A 147 -0.42 1.83 12.50
C VAL A 147 -1.49 1.83 13.60
N ALA A 148 -2.74 1.51 13.27
CA ALA A 148 -3.83 1.46 14.24
C ALA A 148 -3.75 0.24 15.18
N GLY A 149 -3.26 -0.88 14.67
CA GLY A 149 -3.14 -2.17 15.33
C GLY A 149 -1.92 -2.28 16.23
N LEU A 150 -0.94 -1.38 16.13
CA LEU A 150 0.23 -1.34 17.03
C LEU A 150 -0.14 -1.30 18.51
N ASN A 151 -1.19 -0.54 18.84
CA ASN A 151 -1.61 -0.34 20.22
C ASN A 151 -2.65 -1.37 20.68
N LYS A 152 -2.95 -2.38 19.86
CA LYS A 152 -3.98 -3.39 20.12
C LYS A 152 -3.38 -4.80 20.09
N ILE A 153 -3.78 -5.65 21.04
CA ILE A 153 -3.37 -7.05 21.08
C ILE A 153 -3.89 -7.76 19.81
N ASP A 154 -5.17 -7.58 19.50
CA ASP A 154 -5.84 -8.04 18.27
C ASP A 154 -5.86 -6.92 17.20
N GLY A 155 -4.69 -6.36 16.93
CA GLY A 155 -4.53 -5.31 15.92
C GLY A 155 -4.62 -5.84 14.49
N THR A 156 -5.27 -5.07 13.61
CA THR A 156 -5.39 -5.37 12.19
C THR A 156 -4.02 -5.52 11.54
N ARG A 157 -3.88 -6.52 10.67
CA ARG A 157 -2.67 -6.79 9.90
C ARG A 157 -2.83 -6.33 8.47
N TYR A 158 -1.72 -5.99 7.82
CA TYR A 158 -1.74 -5.43 6.46
C TYR A 158 -2.45 -6.35 5.45
N TYR A 159 -2.29 -7.66 5.56
CA TYR A 159 -2.94 -8.59 4.65
C TYR A 159 -4.47 -8.64 4.76
N ASN A 160 -5.05 -8.20 5.87
CA ASN A 160 -6.51 -8.13 6.07
C ASN A 160 -7.13 -6.85 5.51
N TYR A 161 -6.36 -6.01 4.82
CA TYR A 161 -6.93 -4.79 4.23
C TYR A 161 -7.99 -5.14 3.19
N GLY A 162 -9.24 -4.78 3.50
CA GLY A 162 -10.41 -5.09 2.68
C GLY A 162 -10.78 -6.59 2.64
N HIS A 163 -10.30 -7.37 3.61
CA HIS A 163 -10.82 -8.67 4.03
C HIS A 163 -11.03 -8.56 5.53
N GLU A 164 -12.18 -8.01 5.92
CA GLU A 164 -12.64 -8.03 7.30
C GLU A 164 -13.43 -9.33 7.48
N GLU A 165 -13.08 -10.14 8.48
CA GLU A 165 -13.91 -11.28 8.93
C GLU A 165 -15.26 -10.81 9.46
#